data_AF-F1L7Q1-F1
#
_entry.id   AF-F1L7Q1-F1
#
_cell.length_a   1.000
_cell.length_b   1.000
_cell.length_c   1.000
_cell.angle_alpha   90.00
_cell.angle_beta   90.00
_cell.angle_gamma   90.00
#
_symmetry.space_group_name_H-M   'P 1'
#
loop_
_entity.id
_entity.type
_entity.pdbx_description
1 polymer ?
#
loop_
_entity_poly.entity_id
_entity_poly.type
_entity_poly.pdbx_seq_one_letter_code
_entity_poly.pdbx_strand_id
1 'polypeptide(L)'
;MRQVIKLAGVTKKFRNAASGKPDRYDMENLTTKKDTHHKDWALGEEFQDEALDSTQHKITFDLKDPNTLTETHIKVDDPTDVETYEYRRDGDYLVMKMSWKGVSTSRYYKKQ
;
A
#
# COMPACT_ATOMS: atom_id res chain seq x y z
N MET A 1 -1.51 -19.38 4.00
CA MET A 1 -0.48 -18.32 3.95
C MET A 1 -0.90 -16.95 4.54
N ARG A 2 -2.13 -16.77 5.10
CA ARG A 2 -2.58 -15.48 5.67
C ARG A 2 -2.06 -15.14 7.08
N GLN A 3 -1.53 -16.12 7.83
CA GLN A 3 -1.07 -15.90 9.22
C GLN A 3 0.35 -15.34 9.33
N VAL A 4 1.24 -15.62 8.37
CA VAL A 4 2.66 -15.19 8.45
C VAL A 4 2.79 -13.66 8.28
N ILE A 5 1.95 -13.04 7.45
CA ILE A 5 1.91 -11.58 7.24
C ILE A 5 1.41 -10.83 8.50
N LYS A 6 0.70 -11.52 9.41
CA LYS A 6 0.25 -10.92 10.69
C LYS A 6 1.38 -10.74 11.70
N LEU A 7 2.41 -11.59 11.65
CA LEU A 7 3.53 -11.60 12.60
C LEU A 7 4.76 -10.86 12.09
N ALA A 8 4.87 -10.64 10.78
CA ALA A 8 5.96 -9.88 10.21
C ALA A 8 5.79 -8.38 10.50
N GLY A 9 6.78 -7.77 11.16
CA GLY A 9 6.91 -6.32 11.21
C GLY A 9 7.05 -5.79 9.80
N VAL A 10 6.16 -4.87 9.41
CA VAL A 10 6.22 -4.21 8.11
C VAL A 10 6.59 -2.75 8.37
N THR A 11 7.64 -2.26 7.74
CA THR A 11 7.98 -0.84 7.72
C THR A 11 7.54 -0.27 6.37
N LYS A 12 6.70 0.77 6.39
CA LYS A 12 6.32 1.49 5.18
C LYS A 12 7.14 2.78 5.09
N LYS A 13 7.74 3.03 3.93
CA LYS A 13 8.44 4.28 3.63
C LYS A 13 7.76 4.94 2.44
N PHE A 14 7.34 6.18 2.62
CA PHE A 14 6.81 7.03 1.57
C PHE A 14 7.75 8.22 1.38
N ARG A 15 8.08 8.54 0.13
CA ARG A 15 8.91 9.71 -0.22
C ARG A 15 8.51 10.27 -1.57
N ASN A 16 8.92 11.50 -1.84
CA ASN A 16 8.92 12.01 -3.22
C ASN A 16 9.83 11.13 -4.08
N ALA A 17 9.43 10.90 -5.33
CA ALA A 17 10.16 10.01 -6.21
C ALA A 17 11.58 10.50 -6.47
N ALA A 18 12.52 9.55 -6.54
CA ALA A 18 13.92 9.86 -6.82
C ALA A 18 14.15 10.47 -8.22
N SER A 19 13.21 10.32 -9.15
CA SER A 19 13.29 10.92 -10.49
C SER A 19 13.25 12.45 -10.50
N GLY A 20 12.79 13.08 -9.41
CA GLY A 20 12.65 14.53 -9.30
C GLY A 20 11.48 15.12 -10.10
N LYS A 21 10.62 14.28 -10.70
CA LYS A 21 9.40 14.74 -11.36
C LYS A 21 8.38 15.24 -10.34
N PRO A 22 7.64 16.32 -10.62
CA PRO A 22 6.58 16.79 -9.74
C PRO A 22 5.48 15.73 -9.64
N ASP A 23 4.84 15.67 -8.46
CA ASP A 23 3.70 14.78 -8.16
C ASP A 23 3.98 13.28 -8.41
N ARG A 24 5.25 12.88 -8.22
CA ARG A 24 5.70 11.49 -8.26
C ARG A 24 6.22 11.04 -6.91
N TYR A 25 5.93 9.79 -6.58
CA TYR A 25 6.23 9.22 -5.27
C TYR A 25 6.89 7.85 -5.39
N ASP A 26 7.72 7.52 -4.40
CA ASP A 26 8.18 6.16 -4.16
C ASP A 26 7.57 5.64 -2.87
N MET A 27 7.28 4.34 -2.86
CA MET A 27 6.79 3.61 -1.72
C MET A 27 7.53 2.29 -1.56
N GLU A 28 8.01 2.02 -0.34
CA GLU A 28 8.68 0.76 0.00
C GLU A 28 7.90 0.08 1.13
N ASN A 29 7.58 -1.20 0.97
CA ASN A 29 7.23 -2.07 2.09
C ASN A 29 8.43 -2.93 2.43
N LEU A 30 9.00 -2.73 3.62
CA LEU A 30 10.11 -3.51 4.12
C LEU A 30 9.59 -4.56 5.10
N THR A 31 9.88 -5.83 4.87
CA THR A 31 9.45 -6.94 5.72
C THR A 31 10.62 -7.89 5.97
N THR A 32 10.45 -8.86 6.87
CA THR A 32 11.48 -9.88 7.11
C THR A 32 11.62 -10.89 5.98
N LYS A 33 10.60 -11.02 5.11
CA LYS A 33 10.56 -12.07 4.08
C LYS A 33 10.84 -11.52 2.69
N LYS A 34 10.22 -10.39 2.36
CA LYS A 34 10.29 -9.78 1.03
C LYS A 34 9.96 -8.30 1.11
N ASP A 35 10.75 -7.51 0.39
CA ASP A 35 10.50 -6.09 0.23
C ASP A 35 9.81 -5.84 -1.13
N THR A 36 9.00 -4.78 -1.18
CA THR A 36 8.39 -4.29 -2.43
C THR A 36 8.75 -2.82 -2.58
N HIS A 37 8.98 -2.40 -3.83
CA HIS A 37 9.49 -1.08 -4.16
C HIS A 37 8.70 -0.51 -5.33
N HIS A 38 7.65 0.25 -5.03
CA HIS A 38 6.87 0.95 -6.04
C HIS A 38 7.51 2.32 -6.27
N LYS A 39 7.95 2.60 -7.50
CA LYS A 39 8.68 3.82 -7.83
C LYS A 39 7.92 4.66 -8.84
N ASP A 40 8.12 5.98 -8.77
CA ASP A 40 7.61 6.93 -9.77
C ASP A 40 6.10 6.85 -10.05
N TRP A 41 5.30 6.41 -9.07
CA TRP A 41 3.85 6.38 -9.20
C TRP A 41 3.28 7.78 -8.96
N ALA A 42 2.12 8.06 -9.55
CA ALA A 42 1.33 9.27 -9.33
C ALA A 42 -0.05 8.92 -8.79
N LEU A 43 -0.68 9.89 -8.14
CA LEU A 43 -2.05 9.74 -7.65
C LEU A 43 -3.02 9.55 -8.84
N GLY A 44 -3.92 8.60 -8.72
CA GLY A 44 -4.92 8.25 -9.74
C GLY A 44 -4.37 7.44 -10.92
N GLU A 45 -3.05 7.23 -11.02
CA GLU A 45 -2.45 6.44 -12.10
C GLU A 45 -2.31 4.97 -11.71
N GLU A 46 -2.82 4.07 -12.55
CA GLU A 46 -2.60 2.63 -12.44
C GLU A 46 -1.21 2.27 -12.98
N PHE A 47 -0.47 1.46 -12.22
CA PHE A 47 0.75 0.83 -12.68
C PHE A 47 0.75 -0.65 -12.30
N GLN A 48 1.52 -1.47 -13.01
CA GLN A 48 1.64 -2.88 -12.71
C GLN A 48 2.97 -3.15 -11.98
N ASP A 49 2.90 -3.84 -10.85
CA ASP A 49 4.09 -4.23 -10.09
C ASP A 49 3.84 -5.51 -9.28
N GLU A 50 4.90 -6.08 -8.74
CA GLU A 50 4.83 -7.25 -7.89
C GLU A 50 4.43 -6.89 -6.45
N ALA A 51 3.43 -7.57 -5.90
CA ALA A 51 3.00 -7.39 -4.53
C ALA A 51 3.73 -8.31 -3.53
N LEU A 52 3.40 -8.17 -2.24
CA LEU A 52 3.97 -8.98 -1.15
C LEU A 52 3.65 -10.48 -1.23
N ASP A 53 2.62 -10.86 -1.98
CA ASP A 53 2.26 -12.26 -2.25
C ASP A 53 3.03 -12.87 -3.44
N SER A 54 3.96 -12.11 -4.03
CA SER A 54 4.75 -12.47 -5.22
C SER A 54 3.94 -12.69 -6.50
N THR A 55 2.75 -12.09 -6.59
CA THR A 55 1.98 -12.05 -7.84
C THR A 55 1.98 -10.63 -8.42
N GLN A 56 1.64 -10.52 -9.70
CA GLN A 56 1.56 -9.24 -10.41
C GLN A 56 0.20 -8.58 -10.16
N HIS A 57 0.23 -7.33 -9.71
CA HIS A 57 -0.96 -6.56 -9.37
C HIS A 57 -0.97 -5.28 -10.20
N LYS A 58 -2.16 -4.87 -10.64
CA LYS A 58 -2.45 -3.48 -11.00
C LYS A 58 -2.68 -2.71 -9.72
N ILE A 59 -1.86 -1.71 -9.46
CA ILE A 59 -1.82 -0.92 -8.24
C ILE A 59 -2.20 0.51 -8.58
N THR A 60 -3.07 1.11 -7.78
CA THR A 60 -3.42 2.52 -7.87
C THR A 60 -3.39 3.13 -6.48
N PHE A 61 -2.62 4.22 -6.35
CA PHE A 61 -2.67 5.10 -5.19
C PHE A 61 -3.53 6.31 -5.51
N ASP A 62 -4.45 6.69 -4.62
CA ASP A 62 -5.31 7.85 -4.82
C ASP A 62 -5.73 8.49 -3.49
N LEU A 63 -6.32 9.69 -3.52
CA LEU A 63 -6.87 10.35 -2.35
C LEU A 63 -8.39 10.22 -2.35
N LYS A 64 -8.92 9.46 -1.37
CA LYS A 64 -10.36 9.42 -1.10
C LYS A 64 -10.88 10.75 -0.58
N ASP A 65 -10.06 11.41 0.24
CA ASP A 65 -10.26 12.75 0.78
C ASP A 65 -8.88 13.37 1.09
N PRO A 66 -8.79 14.67 1.43
CA PRO A 66 -7.50 15.34 1.64
C PRO A 66 -6.57 14.70 2.68
N ASN A 67 -7.09 13.82 3.55
CA ASN A 67 -6.34 13.19 4.63
C ASN A 67 -6.31 11.65 4.55
N THR A 68 -6.91 11.06 3.52
CA THR A 68 -7.02 9.60 3.37
C THR A 68 -6.49 9.14 2.02
N LEU A 69 -5.32 8.50 2.04
CA LEU A 69 -4.74 7.84 0.87
C LEU A 69 -5.32 6.43 0.75
N THR A 70 -5.75 6.05 -0.44
CA THR A 70 -6.14 4.69 -0.81
C THR A 70 -5.05 4.02 -1.64
N GLU A 71 -4.80 2.74 -1.38
CA GLU A 71 -3.99 1.84 -2.20
C GLU A 71 -4.89 0.69 -2.63
N THR A 72 -5.16 0.59 -3.93
CA THR A 72 -6.00 -0.48 -4.50
C THR A 72 -5.13 -1.42 -5.30
N HIS A 73 -5.33 -2.71 -5.07
CA HIS A 73 -4.67 -3.82 -5.73
C HIS A 73 -5.71 -4.64 -6.49
N ILE A 74 -5.45 -4.90 -7.77
CA ILE A 74 -6.21 -5.83 -8.59
C ILE A 74 -5.23 -6.84 -9.13
N LYS A 75 -5.41 -8.12 -8.80
CA LYS A 75 -4.54 -9.18 -9.33
C LYS A 75 -4.68 -9.28 -10.84
N VAL A 76 -3.55 -9.43 -11.53
CA VAL A 76 -3.54 -9.58 -13.00
C VAL A 76 -4.13 -10.94 -13.41
N ASP A 77 -3.93 -11.98 -12.59
CA ASP A 77 -4.43 -13.34 -12.84
C ASP A 77 -5.87 -13.57 -12.35
N ASP A 78 -6.34 -12.80 -11.37
CA ASP A 78 -7.73 -12.76 -10.90
C ASP A 78 -8.23 -11.32 -10.74
N PRO A 79 -8.75 -10.70 -11.82
CA PRO A 79 -9.25 -9.33 -11.77
C PRO A 79 -10.47 -9.12 -10.86
N THR A 80 -11.07 -10.18 -10.33
CA THR A 80 -12.18 -10.09 -9.37
C THR A 80 -11.71 -9.95 -7.92
N ASP A 81 -10.45 -10.25 -7.65
CA ASP A 81 -9.82 -10.08 -6.35
C ASP A 81 -9.28 -8.65 -6.21
N VAL A 82 -10.17 -7.77 -5.74
CA VAL A 82 -9.87 -6.35 -5.49
C VAL A 82 -9.66 -6.12 -4.01
N GLU A 83 -8.45 -5.69 -3.64
CA GLU A 83 -8.10 -5.32 -2.27
C GLU A 83 -7.83 -3.82 -2.17
N THR A 84 -8.50 -3.14 -1.25
CA THR A 84 -8.28 -1.70 -0.99
C THR A 84 -7.86 -1.46 0.45
N TYR A 85 -6.77 -0.70 0.60
CA TYR A 85 -6.24 -0.22 1.86
C TYR A 85 -6.45 1.28 1.99
N GLU A 86 -6.88 1.75 3.15
CA GLU A 86 -6.99 3.18 3.49
C GLU A 86 -5.92 3.57 4.51
N TYR A 87 -5.20 4.65 4.25
CA TYR A 87 -4.16 5.18 5.11
C TYR A 87 -4.53 6.57 5.60
N ARG A 88 -4.47 6.76 6.91
CA ARG A 88 -4.69 8.05 7.56
C ARG A 88 -3.65 8.30 8.65
N ARG A 89 -3.21 9.54 8.80
CA ARG A 89 -2.38 9.95 9.94
C ARG A 89 -3.26 10.25 11.15
N ASP A 90 -2.85 9.72 12.30
CA ASP A 90 -3.45 9.97 13.61
C ASP A 90 -2.33 10.18 14.63
N GLY A 91 -2.01 11.46 14.89
CA GLY A 91 -0.83 11.84 15.68
C GLY A 91 0.46 11.29 15.09
N ASP A 92 1.20 10.53 15.90
CA ASP A 92 2.45 9.86 15.51
C ASP A 92 2.24 8.52 14.79
N TYR A 93 0.99 8.15 14.52
CA TYR A 93 0.66 6.90 13.86
C TYR A 93 0.19 7.12 12.43
N LEU A 94 0.62 6.23 11.54
CA LEU A 94 -0.07 5.95 10.29
C LEU A 94 -1.00 4.76 10.53
N VAL A 95 -2.30 4.98 10.40
CA VAL A 95 -3.34 3.96 10.55
C VAL A 95 -3.70 3.44 9.16
N MET A 96 -3.43 2.17 8.91
CA MET A 96 -3.90 1.44 7.73
C MET A 96 -5.16 0.67 8.08
N LYS A 97 -6.22 0.83 7.30
CA LYS A 97 -7.49 0.09 7.45
C LYS A 97 -7.74 -0.73 6.18
N MET A 98 -8.22 -1.95 6.37
CA MET A 98 -8.76 -2.77 5.28
C MET A 98 -10.13 -3.28 5.68
N SER A 99 -11.03 -3.41 4.71
CA SER A 99 -12.38 -3.90 4.92
C SER A 99 -12.77 -4.89 3.84
N TRP A 100 -13.29 -6.04 4.25
CA TRP A 100 -13.75 -7.09 3.36
C TRP A 100 -15.04 -7.71 3.89
N LYS A 101 -16.11 -7.68 3.09
CA LYS A 101 -17.42 -8.29 3.40
C LYS A 101 -17.91 -8.02 4.85
N GLY A 102 -17.85 -6.76 5.29
CA GLY A 102 -18.31 -6.34 6.62
C GLY A 102 -17.31 -6.56 7.77
N VAL A 103 -16.18 -7.23 7.52
CA VAL A 103 -15.08 -7.35 8.49
C VAL A 103 -14.04 -6.28 8.19
N SER A 104 -13.64 -5.51 9.19
CA SER A 104 -12.53 -4.56 9.08
C SER A 104 -11.41 -4.91 10.03
N THR A 105 -10.17 -4.67 9.59
CA THR A 105 -9.00 -4.70 10.47
C THR A 105 -8.17 -3.46 10.25
N SER A 106 -7.41 -3.09 11.28
CA SER A 106 -6.52 -1.93 11.24
C SER A 106 -5.12 -2.31 11.70
N ARG A 107 -4.12 -1.68 11.10
CA ARG A 107 -2.72 -1.79 11.48
C ARG A 107 -2.18 -0.39 11.76
N TYR A 108 -1.50 -0.24 12.89
CA TYR A 108 -0.96 1.03 13.36
C TYR A 108 0.56 0.99 13.19
N TYR A 109 1.09 1.94 12.42
CA TYR A 109 2.52 2.12 12.22
C TYR A 109 2.97 3.34 12.99
N LYS A 110 3.87 3.17 13.96
CA LYS A 110 4.45 4.31 14.68
C LYS A 110 5.52 4.97 13.81
N LYS A 111 5.46 6.30 13.67
CA LYS A 111 6.50 7.08 12.97
C LYS A 111 7.86 6.83 13.64
N GLN A 112 8.86 6.54 12.80
CA GLN A 112 10.27 6.41 13.21
C GLN A 112 10.99 7.75 13.11
#